data_AF-A0A3B0SV08-F1
#
_entry.id   AF-A0A3B0SV08-F1
#
_cell.length_a   1.000
_cell.length_b   1.000
_cell.length_c   1.000
_cell.angle_alpha   90.00
_cell.angle_beta   90.00
_cell.angle_gamma   90.00
#
_symmetry.space_group_name_H-M   'P 1'
#
loop_
_entity.id
_entity.type
_entity.pdbx_description
1 polymer ?
#
loop_
_entity_poly.entity_id
_entity_poly.type
_entity_poly.pdbx_seq_one_letter_code
_entity_poly.pdbx_strand_id
1 'polypeptide(L)'
;AGGRALLAEHYDELRLSVDYTIEQADPRAAILIGKGQRHLDVNLGGTTRYSVSPVRLDASESGLGLSPPRDAFATYEEITQALDQLDHALARADRAAANYCRDAQYLIARMNDATEG
;
A
#
# COMPACT_ATOMS: atom_id res chain seq x y z
N ALA A 1 4.83 -24.48 -23.15
CA ALA A 1 3.59 -24.05 -22.48
C ALA A 1 3.71 -24.04 -20.95
N GLY A 2 4.32 -25.05 -20.31
CA GLY A 2 4.34 -25.15 -18.83
C GLY A 2 5.04 -24.03 -18.04
N GLY A 3 6.12 -23.43 -18.56
CA GLY A 3 6.87 -22.41 -17.81
C GLY A 3 6.09 -21.11 -17.53
N ARG A 4 5.17 -20.71 -18.42
CA ARG A 4 4.34 -19.51 -18.23
C ARG A 4 3.23 -19.74 -17.22
N ALA A 5 2.66 -20.94 -17.21
CA ALA A 5 1.65 -21.31 -16.24
C ALA A 5 2.22 -21.31 -14.81
N LEU A 6 3.43 -21.84 -14.61
CA LEU A 6 4.13 -21.78 -13.32
C LEU A 6 4.43 -20.33 -12.89
N LEU A 7 4.81 -19.47 -13.84
CA LEU A 7 5.03 -18.05 -13.55
C LEU A 7 3.74 -17.35 -13.15
N ALA A 8 2.62 -17.66 -13.81
CA ALA A 8 1.31 -17.10 -13.48
C ALA A 8 0.84 -17.52 -12.09
N GLU A 9 1.02 -18.81 -11.74
CA GLU A 9 0.74 -19.33 -10.40
C GLU A 9 1.58 -18.59 -9.35
N HIS A 10 2.89 -18.50 -9.56
CA HIS A 10 3.77 -17.80 -8.63
C HIS A 10 3.45 -16.31 -8.50
N TYR A 11 3.09 -15.65 -9.61
CA TYR A 11 2.60 -14.28 -9.59
C TYR A 11 1.33 -14.14 -8.75
N ASP A 12 0.36 -15.05 -8.89
CA ASP A 12 -0.87 -15.01 -8.11
C ASP A 12 -0.63 -15.27 -6.62
N GLU A 13 0.28 -16.20 -6.29
CA GLU A 13 0.75 -16.41 -4.91
C GLU A 13 1.33 -15.13 -4.31
N LEU A 14 2.24 -14.45 -5.02
CA LEU A 14 2.84 -13.20 -4.57
C LEU A 14 1.81 -12.09 -4.45
N ARG A 15 0.88 -11.99 -5.40
CA ARG A 15 -0.23 -11.04 -5.35
C ARG A 15 -1.08 -11.24 -4.10
N LEU A 16 -1.40 -12.48 -3.74
CA LEU A 16 -2.14 -12.80 -2.51
C LEU A 16 -1.30 -12.57 -1.24
N SER A 17 0.01 -12.75 -1.31
CA SER A 17 0.92 -12.49 -0.19
C SER A 17 0.94 -11.02 0.25
N VAL A 18 0.58 -10.08 -0.65
CA VAL A 18 0.40 -8.66 -0.30
C VAL A 18 -0.73 -8.49 0.71
N ASP A 19 -1.90 -9.07 0.42
CA ASP A 19 -3.06 -9.01 1.31
C ASP A 19 -2.71 -9.67 2.66
N TYR A 20 -2.04 -10.83 2.62
CA TYR A 20 -1.56 -11.49 3.84
C TYR A 20 -0.61 -10.61 4.65
N THR A 21 0.33 -9.92 4.00
CA THR A 21 1.29 -9.02 4.67
C THR A 21 0.56 -7.85 5.35
N ILE A 22 -0.48 -7.31 4.73
CA ILE A 22 -1.31 -6.25 5.33
C ILE A 22 -2.10 -6.78 6.52
N GLU A 23 -2.62 -8.00 6.45
CA GLU A 23 -3.34 -8.64 7.56
C GLU A 23 -2.42 -8.94 8.75
N GLN A 24 -1.14 -9.21 8.51
CA GLN A 24 -0.13 -9.41 9.56
C GLN A 24 0.51 -8.11 10.07
N ALA A 25 0.21 -6.96 9.45
CA ALA A 25 0.75 -5.68 9.88
C ALA A 25 0.26 -5.30 11.28
N ASP A 26 1.01 -4.43 11.97
CA ASP A 26 0.56 -3.84 13.24
C ASP A 26 -0.85 -3.25 13.04
N PRO A 27 -1.84 -3.55 13.91
CA PRO A 27 -3.20 -3.07 13.76
C PRO A 27 -3.32 -1.54 13.61
N ARG A 28 -2.37 -0.78 14.18
CA ARG A 28 -2.29 0.68 14.05
C ARG A 28 -1.86 1.09 12.66
N ALA A 29 -0.93 0.36 12.04
CA ALA A 29 -0.52 0.60 10.65
C ALA A 29 -1.62 0.14 9.67
N ALA A 30 -2.29 -0.98 9.94
CA ALA A 30 -3.37 -1.52 9.11
C ALA A 30 -4.54 -0.54 8.91
N ILE A 31 -4.78 0.35 9.89
CA ILE A 31 -5.78 1.44 9.79
C ILE A 31 -5.46 2.43 8.66
N LEU A 32 -4.20 2.57 8.26
CA LEU A 32 -3.79 3.49 7.20
C LEU A 32 -3.67 2.80 5.84
N ILE A 33 -3.36 1.49 5.80
CA ILE A 33 -2.99 0.80 4.56
C ILE A 33 -3.95 -0.31 4.10
N GLY A 34 -4.84 -0.77 4.98
CA GLY A 34 -5.69 -1.94 4.74
C GLY A 34 -7.10 -1.64 4.21
N LYS A 35 -7.92 -2.68 4.09
CA LYS A 35 -9.28 -2.62 3.50
C LYS A 35 -10.26 -1.71 4.26
N GLY A 36 -10.06 -1.54 5.57
CA GLY A 36 -10.89 -0.72 6.46
C GLY A 36 -10.26 0.63 6.82
N GLN A 37 -9.46 1.18 5.92
CA GLN A 37 -8.62 2.32 6.25
C GLN A 37 -9.41 3.60 6.57
N ARG A 38 -8.85 4.43 7.46
CA ARG A 38 -9.41 5.72 7.86
C ARG A 38 -8.30 6.70 8.21
N HIS A 39 -8.66 7.98 8.22
CA HIS A 39 -7.78 9.04 8.70
C HIS A 39 -7.34 8.78 10.15
N LEU A 40 -6.07 9.10 10.42
CA LEU A 40 -5.54 9.17 11.76
C LEU A 40 -5.37 10.63 12.15
N ASP A 41 -6.23 11.10 13.04
CA ASP A 41 -6.22 12.47 13.54
C ASP A 41 -5.35 12.59 14.79
N VAL A 42 -4.34 13.45 14.72
CA VAL A 42 -3.42 13.76 15.82
C VAL A 42 -3.73 15.16 16.34
N ASN A 43 -3.92 15.30 17.65
CA ASN A 43 -4.03 16.61 18.30
C ASN A 43 -2.63 17.09 18.68
N LEU A 44 -2.24 18.27 18.19
CA LEU A 44 -0.93 18.87 18.43
C LEU A 44 -0.97 19.94 19.54
N GLY A 45 -2.07 20.05 20.27
CA GLY A 45 -2.28 21.05 21.31
C GLY A 45 -3.14 22.23 20.84
N GLY A 46 -3.85 22.84 21.79
CA GLY A 46 -4.81 23.91 21.50
C GLY A 46 -5.90 23.45 20.52
N THR A 47 -6.07 24.19 19.42
CA THR A 47 -7.03 23.88 18.35
C THR A 47 -6.38 23.23 17.13
N THR A 48 -5.07 22.92 17.17
CA THR A 48 -4.34 22.40 16.01
C THR A 48 -4.51 20.89 15.88
N ARG A 49 -5.18 20.45 14.82
CA ARG A 49 -5.31 19.04 14.44
C ARG A 49 -4.53 18.78 13.16
N TYR A 50 -3.80 17.67 13.13
CA TYR A 50 -3.18 17.13 11.93
C TYR A 50 -3.83 15.79 11.57
N SER A 51 -4.06 15.54 10.28
CA SER A 51 -4.70 14.30 9.83
C SER A 51 -3.79 13.58 8.85
N VAL A 52 -3.41 12.35 9.20
CA VAL A 52 -2.67 11.45 8.31
C VAL A 52 -3.69 10.77 7.40
N SER A 53 -3.49 10.91 6.09
CA SER A 53 -4.42 10.35 5.10
C SER A 53 -4.11 8.87 4.85
N PRO A 54 -5.14 8.01 4.80
CA PRO A 54 -4.92 6.60 4.50
C PRO A 54 -4.67 6.37 3.01
N VAL A 55 -3.96 5.29 2.67
CA VAL A 55 -3.67 4.86 1.30
C VAL A 55 -3.86 3.36 1.18
N ARG A 56 -4.79 2.93 0.32
CA ARG A 56 -5.13 1.51 0.21
C ARG A 56 -4.05 0.80 -0.58
N LEU A 57 -3.46 -0.25 0.00
CA LEU A 57 -2.34 -1.00 -0.55
C LEU A 57 -2.60 -2.50 -0.72
N ASP A 58 -3.83 -2.99 -0.51
CA ASP A 58 -4.19 -4.37 -0.87
C ASP A 58 -4.23 -4.59 -2.39
N ALA A 59 -4.25 -5.85 -2.82
CA ALA A 59 -4.18 -6.21 -4.23
C ALA A 59 -5.41 -5.80 -5.06
N SER A 60 -6.51 -5.33 -4.44
CA SER A 60 -7.71 -4.92 -5.17
C SER A 60 -7.47 -3.77 -6.14
N GLU A 61 -8.41 -3.59 -7.08
CA GLU A 61 -8.45 -2.47 -8.03
C GLU A 61 -8.34 -1.09 -7.34
N SER A 62 -9.00 -0.93 -6.19
CA SER A 62 -8.95 0.31 -5.41
C SER A 62 -7.64 0.51 -4.61
N GLY A 63 -6.84 -0.55 -4.49
CA GLY A 63 -5.54 -0.58 -3.82
C GLY A 63 -4.40 -0.48 -4.84
N LEU A 64 -3.62 -1.55 -4.95
CA LEU A 64 -2.50 -1.66 -5.89
C LEU A 64 -2.91 -1.99 -7.32
N GLY A 65 -4.15 -2.45 -7.55
CA GLY A 65 -4.64 -2.76 -8.89
C GLY A 65 -3.99 -3.99 -9.52
N LEU A 66 -3.56 -4.96 -8.71
CA LEU A 66 -2.97 -6.20 -9.20
C LEU A 66 -4.08 -7.20 -9.53
N SER A 67 -4.27 -7.46 -10.81
CA SER A 67 -5.27 -8.44 -11.27
C SER A 67 -4.70 -9.85 -11.18
N PRO A 68 -5.51 -10.89 -10.90
CA PRO A 68 -5.08 -12.27 -11.07
C PRO A 68 -4.78 -12.56 -12.55
N PRO A 69 -3.92 -13.54 -12.86
CA PRO A 69 -3.73 -14.00 -14.23
C PRO A 69 -5.04 -14.59 -14.77
N ARG A 70 -5.39 -14.26 -16.01
CA ARG A 70 -6.63 -14.66 -16.66
C ARG A 70 -6.48 -15.98 -17.40
N ASP A 71 -5.39 -16.12 -18.15
CA ASP A 71 -5.13 -17.27 -19.01
C ASP A 71 -3.73 -17.84 -18.77
N ALA A 72 -3.28 -17.78 -17.51
CA ALA A 72 -1.99 -18.30 -17.07
C ALA A 72 -0.80 -17.77 -17.91
N PHE A 73 -0.85 -16.48 -18.26
CA PHE A 73 0.13 -15.83 -19.13
C PHE A 73 0.26 -16.50 -20.49
N ALA A 74 -0.86 -16.96 -21.07
CA ALA A 74 -0.89 -17.53 -22.41
C ALA A 74 -0.44 -16.51 -23.46
N THR A 75 -0.78 -15.23 -23.25
CA THR A 75 -0.50 -14.14 -24.20
C THR A 75 0.58 -13.19 -23.68
N TYR A 76 1.29 -12.55 -24.62
CA TYR A 76 2.21 -11.47 -24.25
C TYR A 76 1.48 -10.23 -23.75
N GLU A 77 0.27 -9.97 -24.24
CA GLU A 77 -0.57 -8.85 -23.79
C GLU A 77 -0.88 -8.97 -22.29
N GLU A 78 -1.26 -10.15 -21.82
CA GLU A 78 -1.51 -10.42 -20.40
C GLU A 78 -0.26 -10.19 -19.55
N ILE A 79 0.92 -10.61 -20.04
CA ILE A 79 2.20 -10.40 -19.37
C ILE A 79 2.53 -8.90 -19.31
N THR A 80 2.40 -8.19 -20.42
CA THR A 80 2.64 -6.74 -20.48
C THR A 80 1.71 -6.00 -19.53
N GLN A 81 0.42 -6.37 -19.50
CA GLN A 81 -0.54 -5.79 -18.58
C GLN A 81 -0.16 -6.04 -17.12
N ALA A 82 0.28 -7.25 -16.77
CA ALA A 82 0.72 -7.56 -15.41
C ALA A 82 1.98 -6.76 -15.03
N LEU A 83 2.93 -6.59 -15.95
CA LEU A 83 4.12 -5.76 -15.72
C LEU A 83 3.77 -4.29 -15.50
N ASP A 84 2.89 -3.72 -16.33
CA ASP A 84 2.41 -2.35 -16.16
C ASP A 84 1.70 -2.17 -14.81
N GLN A 85 0.89 -3.14 -14.40
CA GLN A 85 0.24 -3.16 -13.08
C GLN A 85 1.27 -3.19 -11.94
N LEU A 86 2.33 -3.99 -12.06
CA LEU A 86 3.40 -4.05 -11.06
C LEU A 86 4.15 -2.72 -10.94
N ASP A 87 4.48 -2.07 -12.05
CA ASP A 87 5.14 -0.76 -12.06
C ASP A 87 4.26 0.31 -11.41
N HIS A 88 2.96 0.32 -11.73
CA HIS A 88 2.00 1.23 -11.11
C HIS A 88 1.82 0.95 -9.61
N ALA A 89 1.75 -0.32 -9.22
CA ALA A 89 1.64 -0.74 -7.83
C ALA A 89 2.85 -0.28 -7.02
N LEU A 90 4.07 -0.49 -7.55
CA LEU A 90 5.31 -0.07 -6.91
C LEU A 90 5.37 1.46 -6.75
N ALA A 91 5.08 2.21 -7.82
CA ALA A 91 5.04 3.67 -7.76
C ALA A 91 3.97 4.21 -6.79
N ARG A 92 2.88 3.47 -6.57
CA ARG A 92 1.86 3.81 -5.56
C ARG A 92 2.38 3.54 -4.15
N ALA A 93 2.99 2.38 -3.90
CA ALA A 93 3.56 2.02 -2.61
C ALA A 93 4.68 3.00 -2.19
N ASP A 94 5.56 3.36 -3.13
CA ASP A 94 6.65 4.32 -2.88
C ASP A 94 6.11 5.71 -2.50
N ARG A 95 5.08 6.18 -3.21
CA ARG A 95 4.43 7.45 -2.87
C ARG A 95 3.77 7.41 -1.49
N ALA A 96 3.13 6.30 -1.15
CA ALA A 96 2.54 6.11 0.18
C ALA A 96 3.62 6.17 1.27
N ALA A 97 4.72 5.43 1.09
CA ALA A 97 5.85 5.43 2.01
C ALA A 97 6.46 6.83 2.16
N ALA A 98 6.71 7.54 1.05
CA ALA A 98 7.25 8.89 1.08
C ALA A 98 6.33 9.88 1.82
N ASN A 99 5.01 9.76 1.64
CA ASN A 99 4.03 10.58 2.36
C ASN A 99 4.04 10.28 3.86
N TYR A 100 4.00 9.00 4.26
CA TYR A 100 4.05 8.65 5.68
C TYR A 100 5.36 9.06 6.35
N CYS A 101 6.50 8.98 5.64
CA CYS A 101 7.77 9.50 6.14
C CYS A 101 7.71 11.03 6.37
N ARG A 102 7.11 11.78 5.44
CA ARG A 102 6.92 13.23 5.58
C ARG A 102 6.01 13.57 6.75
N ASP A 103 4.88 12.87 6.87
CA ASP A 103 3.92 13.06 7.95
C ASP A 103 4.56 12.75 9.32
N ALA A 104 5.33 11.66 9.40
CA ALA A 104 6.08 11.30 10.61
C ALA A 104 7.10 12.38 11.00
N GLN A 105 7.91 12.87 10.03
CA GLN A 105 8.87 13.95 10.27
C GLN A 105 8.20 15.22 10.77
N TYR A 106 7.08 15.61 10.16
CA TYR A 106 6.31 16.78 10.57
C TYR A 106 5.77 16.63 12.00
N LEU A 107 5.16 15.47 12.29
CA LEU A 107 4.57 15.18 13.61
C LEU A 107 5.64 15.16 14.71
N ILE A 108 6.79 14.51 14.47
CA ILE A 108 7.90 14.46 15.42
C ILE A 108 8.39 15.87 15.76
N ALA A 109 8.61 16.72 14.75
CA ALA A 109 9.05 18.09 14.96
C ALA A 109 8.06 18.89 15.84
N ARG A 110 6.75 18.81 15.51
CA ARG A 110 5.71 19.54 16.25
C ARG A 110 5.50 19.03 17.66
N MET A 111 5.64 17.72 17.90
CA MET A 111 5.48 17.15 19.23
C MET A 111 6.65 17.53 20.16
N ASN A 112 7.87 17.64 19.63
CA ASN A 112 9.02 18.10 20.40
C ASN A 112 8.88 19.58 20.79
N ASP A 113 8.48 20.43 19.85
CA ASP A 113 8.23 21.86 20.12
C ASP A 113 7.15 22.07 21.19
N ALA A 114 6.11 21.22 21.22
CA ALA A 114 5.04 21.26 22.21
C ALA A 114 5.43 20.74 23.60
N THR A 115 6.57 20.04 23.72
CA THR A 115 7.06 19.47 24.99
C THR A 115 8.07 20.40 25.67
N GLU A 116 8.71 21.30 24.93
CA GLU A 116 9.71 22.26 25.43
C GLU A 116 9.13 23.65 25.79
N GLY A 117 7.86 23.93 25.49
CA GLY A 117 7.16 25.18 25.82
C GLY A 117 6.14 25.03 26.95
#